data_AF-A0A8T7ERG8-F1
#
_entry.id   AF-A0A8T7ERG8-F1
#
_cell.length_a   1.000
_cell.length_b   1.000
_cell.length_c   1.000
_cell.angle_alpha   90.00
_cell.angle_beta   90.00
_cell.angle_gamma   90.00
#
_symmetry.space_group_name_H-M   'P 1'
#
loop_
_entity.id
_entity.type
_entity.pdbx_description
1 polymer ?
#
loop_
_entity_poly.entity_id
_entity_poly.type
_entity_poly.pdbx_seq_one_letter_code
_entity_poly.pdbx_strand_id
1 'polypeptide(L)'
;MPITNAAGVVQVSPANTYAGLTRSCPTCAEDEPGIYRPSGEVNYFRVITPDDVQGPAAASWAACLGYENVYVLDDTQAYGAGIANEFATHAEEIGLNIVGHSSWRPPTPTRVLP
;
A
#
# COMPACT_ATOMS: atom_id res chain seq x y z
N MET A 1 5.24 15.13 -5.09
CA MET A 1 6.65 14.76 -5.35
C MET A 1 7.25 15.43 -6.58
N PRO A 2 6.60 15.50 -7.76
CA PRO A 2 7.25 16.05 -8.96
C PRO A 2 7.81 17.48 -8.79
N ILE A 3 7.04 18.37 -8.13
CA ILE A 3 7.44 19.76 -7.89
C ILE A 3 8.69 19.85 -6.99
N THR A 4 8.69 19.13 -5.87
CA THR A 4 9.83 19.11 -4.94
C THR A 4 11.04 18.41 -5.53
N ASN A 5 10.84 17.41 -6.39
CA ASN A 5 11.90 16.74 -7.13
C ASN A 5 12.58 17.69 -8.12
N ALA A 6 11.80 18.41 -8.93
CA ALA A 6 12.33 19.41 -9.87
C ALA A 6 13.08 20.55 -9.15
N ALA A 7 12.68 20.88 -7.92
CA ALA A 7 13.33 21.89 -7.09
C ALA A 7 14.56 21.37 -6.29
N GLY A 8 14.90 20.08 -6.38
CA GLY A 8 16.00 19.49 -5.59
C GLY A 8 15.72 19.43 -4.08
N VAL A 9 14.45 19.46 -3.67
CA VAL A 9 14.05 19.45 -2.26
C VAL A 9 13.78 18.02 -1.80
N VAL A 10 14.49 17.62 -0.74
CA VAL A 10 14.31 16.33 -0.07
C VAL A 10 12.99 16.30 0.70
N GLN A 11 12.26 15.20 0.55
CA GLN A 11 11.07 14.86 1.33
C GLN A 11 11.32 13.59 2.13
N VAL A 12 10.96 13.60 3.42
CA VAL A 12 10.96 12.42 4.28
C VAL A 12 9.56 12.26 4.85
N SER A 13 8.83 11.22 4.43
CA SER A 13 7.48 10.97 4.93
C SER A 13 7.48 10.08 6.18
N PRO A 14 6.70 10.45 7.22
CA PRO A 14 6.49 9.60 8.38
C PRO A 14 5.41 8.53 8.18
N ALA A 15 4.60 8.59 7.12
CA ALA A 15 3.35 7.83 7.04
C ALA A 15 2.97 7.26 5.67
N ASN A 16 3.66 7.60 4.59
CA ASN A 16 3.29 7.10 3.26
C ASN A 16 3.82 5.68 3.02
N THR A 17 2.91 4.73 2.87
CA THR A 17 3.24 3.30 2.74
C THR A 17 3.21 2.78 1.29
N TYR A 18 2.69 3.55 0.33
CA TYR A 18 2.61 3.09 -1.07
C TYR A 18 3.98 2.77 -1.69
N ALA A 19 4.19 1.53 -2.13
CA ALA A 19 5.50 1.02 -2.58
C ALA A 19 6.07 1.82 -3.78
N GLY A 20 5.21 2.21 -4.72
CA GLY A 20 5.54 2.89 -5.97
C GLY A 20 6.21 4.26 -5.83
N LEU A 21 6.22 4.84 -4.63
CA LEU A 21 6.94 6.10 -4.36
C LEU A 21 8.47 5.92 -4.36
N THR A 22 8.97 4.71 -4.08
CA THR A 22 10.42 4.49 -3.92
C THR A 22 10.99 3.49 -4.92
N ARG A 23 10.21 2.50 -5.36
CA ARG A 23 10.65 1.39 -6.21
C ARG A 23 9.49 0.89 -7.09
N SER A 24 9.83 0.19 -8.17
CA SER A 24 8.86 -0.59 -8.93
C SER A 24 8.42 -1.83 -8.12
N CYS A 25 7.17 -2.24 -8.28
CA CYS A 25 6.62 -3.43 -7.62
C CYS A 25 5.48 -4.04 -8.46
N PRO A 26 5.10 -5.31 -8.24
CA PRO A 26 4.08 -5.99 -9.04
C PRO A 26 2.69 -5.33 -9.03
N THR A 27 2.35 -4.65 -7.94
CA THR A 27 1.06 -3.98 -7.70
C THR A 27 1.11 -2.46 -7.91
N CYS A 28 2.28 -1.93 -8.27
CA CYS A 28 2.52 -0.53 -8.52
C CYS A 28 2.01 -0.13 -9.92
N ALA A 29 1.78 1.17 -10.15
CA ALA A 29 1.49 1.63 -11.49
C ALA A 29 2.72 1.52 -12.41
N GLU A 30 2.48 1.40 -13.72
CA GLU A 30 3.55 1.42 -14.71
C GLU A 30 4.36 2.73 -14.61
N ASP A 31 5.65 2.64 -14.95
CA ASP A 31 6.62 3.74 -14.89
C ASP A 31 6.91 4.34 -13.50
N GLU A 32 6.39 3.74 -12.41
CA GLU A 32 6.76 4.11 -11.04
C GLU A 32 8.11 3.52 -10.61
N PRO A 33 8.95 4.29 -9.88
CA PRO A 33 8.71 5.64 -9.33
C PRO A 33 9.06 6.79 -10.30
N GLY A 34 9.43 6.49 -11.54
CA GLY A 34 9.97 7.44 -12.52
C GLY A 34 9.06 8.64 -12.79
N ILE A 35 7.74 8.42 -12.87
CA ILE A 35 6.74 9.49 -13.05
C ILE A 35 6.82 10.60 -11.99
N TYR A 36 7.37 10.29 -10.82
CA TYR A 36 7.47 11.24 -9.72
C TYR A 36 8.80 12.00 -9.67
N ARG A 37 9.77 11.63 -10.52
CA ARG A 37 11.15 12.13 -10.51
C ARG A 37 11.51 12.81 -11.84
N PRO A 38 10.89 13.95 -12.19
CA PRO A 38 11.18 14.65 -13.45
C PRO A 38 12.65 15.06 -13.64
N SER A 39 13.42 15.23 -12.56
CA SER A 39 14.87 15.50 -12.64
C SER A 39 15.73 14.24 -12.83
N GLY A 40 15.15 13.04 -12.66
CA GLY A 40 15.87 11.77 -12.57
C GLY A 40 16.48 11.48 -11.19
N GLU A 41 16.65 12.50 -10.36
CA GLU A 41 17.29 12.35 -9.04
C GLU A 41 16.34 11.77 -7.98
N VAL A 42 16.90 11.08 -6.99
CA VAL A 42 16.14 10.58 -5.82
C VAL A 42 16.00 11.72 -4.81
N ASN A 43 14.76 12.09 -4.48
CA ASN A 43 14.49 13.15 -3.49
C ASN A 43 13.46 12.76 -2.43
N TYR A 44 13.02 11.50 -2.38
CA TYR A 44 11.98 11.06 -1.47
C TYR A 44 12.38 9.82 -0.70
N PHE A 45 12.15 9.89 0.60
CA PHE A 45 12.42 8.85 1.57
C PHE A 45 11.22 8.70 2.50
N ARG A 46 11.17 7.57 3.20
CA ARG A 46 10.18 7.31 4.25
C ARG A 46 10.82 6.54 5.38
N VAL A 47 10.25 6.71 6.57
CA VAL A 47 10.64 5.93 7.76
C VAL A 47 9.67 4.79 8.05
N ILE A 48 8.50 4.79 7.41
CA ILE A 48 7.45 3.77 7.58
C ILE A 48 7.63 2.62 6.58
N THR A 49 7.19 1.43 6.98
CA THR A 49 7.20 0.22 6.16
C THR A 49 6.21 0.33 4.99
N PRO A 50 6.56 -0.14 3.78
CA PRO A 50 5.63 -0.12 2.64
C PRO A 50 4.53 -1.20 2.69
N ASP A 51 3.47 -1.02 1.91
CA ASP A 51 2.30 -1.93 1.87
C ASP A 51 2.67 -3.36 1.43
N ASP A 52 3.56 -3.48 0.44
CA ASP A 52 4.11 -4.74 -0.11
C ASP A 52 5.02 -5.50 0.87
N VAL A 53 5.18 -4.99 2.10
CA VAL A 53 5.81 -5.68 3.23
C VAL A 53 4.80 -5.92 4.35
N GLN A 54 3.93 -4.94 4.61
CA GLN A 54 2.91 -5.04 5.67
C GLN A 54 1.85 -6.11 5.39
N GLY A 55 1.31 -6.16 4.16
CA GLY A 55 0.31 -7.15 3.75
C GLY A 55 0.83 -8.59 3.88
N PRO A 56 1.98 -8.93 3.26
CA PRO A 56 2.57 -10.27 3.35
C PRO A 56 2.92 -10.67 4.79
N ALA A 57 3.44 -9.74 5.59
CA ALA A 57 3.72 -10.00 7.00
C ALA A 57 2.45 -10.35 7.79
N ALA A 58 1.33 -9.68 7.52
CA ALA A 58 0.06 -10.00 8.14
C ALA A 58 -0.49 -11.37 7.72
N ALA A 59 -0.36 -11.75 6.44
CA ALA A 59 -0.76 -13.08 5.95
C ALA A 59 0.12 -14.19 6.56
N SER A 60 1.45 -14.00 6.56
CA SER A 60 2.38 -14.89 7.23
C SER A 60 2.06 -15.05 8.71
N TRP A 61 1.69 -13.96 9.40
CA TRP A 61 1.28 -14.03 10.80
C TRP A 61 -0.01 -14.84 10.96
N ALA A 62 -1.04 -14.63 10.14
CA ALA A 62 -2.26 -15.43 10.18
C ALA A 62 -1.97 -16.94 10.06
N ALA A 63 -1.08 -17.33 9.14
CA ALA A 63 -0.64 -18.71 9.01
C ALA A 63 0.15 -19.21 10.24
N CYS A 64 1.04 -18.38 10.81
CA CYS A 64 1.75 -18.72 12.06
C CYS A 64 0.83 -18.94 13.26
N LEU A 65 -0.34 -18.28 13.28
CA LEU A 65 -1.37 -18.49 14.31
C LEU A 65 -2.17 -19.78 14.08
N GLY A 66 -1.94 -20.50 12.99
CA GLY A 66 -2.63 -21.75 12.65
C GLY A 66 -4.00 -21.54 12.00
N TYR A 67 -4.29 -20.35 11.48
CA TYR A 67 -5.49 -20.13 10.67
C TYR A 67 -5.30 -20.71 9.28
N GLU A 68 -6.34 -21.36 8.76
CA GLU A 68 -6.36 -21.91 7.40
C GLU A 68 -7.30 -21.13 6.47
N ASN A 69 -8.30 -20.45 7.04
CA ASN A 69 -9.33 -19.73 6.31
C ASN A 69 -9.35 -18.26 6.75
N VAL A 70 -9.31 -17.34 5.78
CA VAL A 70 -9.30 -15.90 6.03
C VAL A 70 -10.34 -15.18 5.17
N TYR A 71 -10.89 -14.09 5.69
CA TYR A 71 -11.77 -13.20 4.95
C TYR A 71 -11.11 -11.82 4.86
N VAL A 72 -11.09 -11.23 3.67
CA VAL A 72 -10.46 -9.92 3.42
C VAL A 72 -11.54 -8.84 3.34
N LEU A 73 -11.36 -7.76 4.09
CA LEU A 73 -12.24 -6.59 4.07
C LEU A 73 -11.41 -5.32 3.97
N ASP A 74 -11.69 -4.48 2.98
CA ASP A 74 -11.02 -3.18 2.78
C ASP A 74 -12.00 -2.00 2.79
N ASP A 75 -11.48 -0.79 2.96
CA ASP A 75 -12.27 0.45 3.05
C ASP A 75 -12.42 1.22 1.72
N THR A 76 -12.06 0.59 0.59
CA THR A 76 -11.98 1.16 -0.77
C THR A 76 -10.97 2.27 -0.98
N GLN A 77 -10.29 2.75 0.06
CA GLN A 77 -9.26 3.78 -0.08
C GLN A 77 -7.96 3.15 -0.59
N ALA A 78 -7.14 3.94 -1.27
CA ALA A 78 -5.89 3.44 -1.88
C ALA A 78 -5.01 2.67 -0.88
N TYR A 79 -4.94 3.16 0.37
CA TYR A 79 -4.21 2.47 1.43
C TYR A 79 -4.86 1.14 1.84
N GLY A 80 -6.14 1.15 2.22
CA GLY A 80 -6.82 -0.04 2.71
C GLY A 80 -6.93 -1.12 1.64
N ALA A 81 -7.29 -0.74 0.42
CA ALA A 81 -7.32 -1.64 -0.74
C ALA A 81 -5.93 -2.16 -1.10
N GLY A 82 -4.90 -1.30 -1.03
CA GLY A 82 -3.51 -1.68 -1.31
C GLY A 82 -3.01 -2.78 -0.38
N ILE A 83 -3.12 -2.59 0.94
CA ILE A 83 -2.70 -3.61 1.91
C ILE A 83 -3.53 -4.90 1.78
N ALA A 84 -4.84 -4.78 1.56
CA ALA A 84 -5.72 -5.93 1.40
C ALA A 84 -5.32 -6.81 0.20
N ASN A 85 -4.96 -6.18 -0.93
CA ASN A 85 -4.48 -6.90 -2.10
C ASN A 85 -3.14 -7.60 -1.85
N GLU A 86 -2.18 -6.91 -1.23
CA GLU A 86 -0.88 -7.49 -0.87
C GLU A 86 -1.01 -8.67 0.11
N PHE A 87 -1.92 -8.55 1.08
CA PHE A 87 -2.28 -9.65 1.97
C PHE A 87 -2.86 -10.83 1.19
N ALA A 88 -3.84 -10.57 0.32
CA ALA A 88 -4.54 -11.62 -0.43
C ALA A 88 -3.57 -12.39 -1.35
N THR A 89 -2.73 -11.67 -2.10
CA THR A 89 -1.71 -12.29 -2.96
C THR A 89 -0.79 -13.20 -2.16
N HIS A 90 -0.23 -12.72 -1.05
CA HIS A 90 0.68 -13.55 -0.26
C HIS A 90 -0.04 -14.69 0.48
N ALA A 91 -1.28 -14.48 0.93
CA ALA A 91 -2.10 -15.50 1.56
C ALA A 91 -2.30 -16.70 0.61
N GLU A 92 -2.62 -16.45 -0.65
CA GLU A 92 -2.73 -17.48 -1.68
C GLU A 92 -1.40 -18.21 -1.91
N GLU A 93 -0.28 -17.47 -1.98
CA GLU A 93 1.07 -18.03 -2.16
C GLU A 93 1.47 -19.01 -1.03
N ILE A 94 1.10 -18.70 0.21
CA ILE A 94 1.45 -19.52 1.38
C ILE A 94 0.37 -20.56 1.74
N GLY A 95 -0.69 -20.67 0.93
CA GLY A 95 -1.71 -21.71 1.06
C GLY A 95 -2.84 -21.41 2.05
N LEU A 96 -3.05 -20.15 2.44
CA LEU A 96 -4.27 -19.75 3.15
C LEU A 96 -5.46 -19.73 2.19
N ASN A 97 -6.61 -20.22 2.65
CA ASN A 97 -7.85 -20.18 1.89
C ASN A 97 -8.59 -18.86 2.12
N ILE A 98 -8.69 -18.03 1.08
CA ILE A 98 -9.50 -16.81 1.13
C ILE A 98 -10.97 -17.17 0.89
N VAL A 99 -11.78 -17.19 1.95
CA VAL A 99 -13.20 -17.54 1.87
C VAL A 99 -14.07 -16.41 1.30
N GLY A 100 -13.51 -15.21 1.16
CA GLY A 100 -14.13 -14.09 0.49
C GLY A 100 -13.33 -12.80 0.64
N HIS A 101 -13.59 -11.86 -0.27
CA HIS A 101 -13.06 -10.50 -0.25
C HIS A 101 -14.22 -9.54 -0.54
N SER A 102 -14.44 -8.56 0.33
CA SER A 102 -15.34 -7.44 0.05
C SER A 102 -14.70 -6.10 0.39
N SER A 103 -15.26 -5.04 -0.19
CA SER A 103 -14.87 -3.67 0.10
C SER A 103 -16.06 -2.92 0.68
N TRP A 104 -15.84 -2.21 1.78
CA TRP A 104 -16.83 -1.36 2.41
C TRP A 104 -16.45 0.09 2.26
N ARG A 105 -17.27 0.86 1.54
CA ARG A 105 -17.07 2.29 1.44
C ARG A 105 -17.73 2.98 2.64
N PRO A 106 -16.97 3.60 3.57
CA PRO A 106 -17.57 4.42 4.61
C PRO A 106 -18.36 5.59 3.98
N PRO A 107 -19.52 5.97 4.54
CA PRO A 107 -20.26 7.13 4.07
C PRO A 107 -19.37 8.38 4.15
N THR A 108 -19.40 9.20 3.09
CA THR A 108 -18.66 10.46 3.04
C THR A 108 -19.04 11.31 4.26
N PRO A 109 -18.07 11.77 5.09
CA PRO A 109 -18.39 12.67 6.18
C PRO A 109 -19.10 13.89 5.62
N THR A 110 -20.30 14.18 6.11
CA THR A 110 -21.02 15.40 5.76
C THR A 110 -20.12 16.56 6.16
N ARG A 111 -19.69 17.36 5.18
CA ARG A 111 -18.89 18.55 5.45
C ARG A 111 -19.71 19.49 6.31
N VAL A 112 -19.48 19.48 7.62
CA VAL A 112 -19.97 20.54 8.51
C VAL A 112 -19.07 21.72 8.23
N LEU A 113 -19.47 22.56 7.26
CA LEU A 113 -18.85 23.87 7.10
C LEU A 113 -19.18 24.70 8.35
N PRO A 114 -18.20 25.38 8.97
CA PRO A 114 -18.50 26.44 9.93
C PRO A 114 -19.25 27.60 9.26
#